data_AF-A0A1F8PEU7-F1
#
_entry.id   AF-A0A1F8PEU7-F1
#
_cell.length_a   1.000
_cell.length_b   1.000
_cell.length_c   1.000
_cell.angle_alpha   90.00
_cell.angle_beta   90.00
_cell.angle_gamma   90.00
#
_symmetry.space_group_name_H-M   'P 1'
#
loop_
_entity.id
_entity.type
_entity.pdbx_description
1 polymer ?
#
loop_
_entity_poly.entity_id
_entity_poly.type
_entity_poly.pdbx_seq_one_letter_code
_entity_poly.pdbx_strand_id
1 'polypeptide(L)'
;MGEVGSVSWQFDRVAYFSFPVSSMNYDKALELGIDAGANDVLEDNGTIEIIAPVEHFKEITTRLHATKIQPEEAGLRMVPKQELELSPENTVQVMKALESLEELDDVHNVYSNLKVSDEALAALEAA
;
A
#
# COMPACT_ATOMS: atom_id res chain seq x y z
N MET A 1 16.08 0.37 -17.88
CA MET A 1 16.01 -0.28 -16.56
C MET A 1 17.33 -0.03 -15.83
N GLY A 2 17.30 0.23 -14.52
CA GLY A 2 18.50 0.44 -13.71
C GLY A 2 19.14 -0.88 -13.25
N GLU A 3 20.27 -0.79 -12.56
CA GLU A 3 20.90 -1.95 -11.90
C GLU A 3 20.03 -2.46 -10.74
N VAL A 4 20.17 -3.75 -10.41
CA VAL A 4 19.50 -4.37 -9.27
C VAL A 4 19.86 -3.60 -7.98
N GLY A 5 18.85 -3.14 -7.25
CA GLY A 5 19.04 -2.39 -6.00
C GLY A 5 19.18 -0.87 -6.16
N SER A 6 19.23 -0.35 -7.39
CA SER A 6 19.41 1.09 -7.67
C SER A 6 18.40 2.01 -6.96
N VAL A 7 17.16 1.53 -6.79
CA VAL A 7 16.09 2.26 -6.10
C VAL A 7 15.57 1.55 -4.85
N SER A 8 15.99 0.32 -4.58
CA SER A 8 15.43 -0.49 -3.47
C SER A 8 15.63 0.15 -2.09
N TRP A 9 16.69 0.93 -1.91
CA TRP A 9 16.97 1.63 -0.65
C TRP A 9 15.94 2.72 -0.31
N GLN A 10 15.19 3.20 -1.30
CA GLN A 10 14.13 4.21 -1.16
C GLN A 10 12.82 3.63 -0.61
N PHE A 11 12.71 2.30 -0.47
CA PHE A 11 11.51 1.64 0.00
C PHE A 11 11.80 0.85 1.28
N ASP A 12 10.83 0.80 2.17
CA ASP A 12 10.79 -0.15 3.27
C ASP A 12 9.87 -1.30 2.92
N ARG A 13 10.35 -2.51 3.20
CA ARG A 13 9.53 -3.71 3.11
C ARG A 13 8.71 -3.81 4.40
N VAL A 14 7.40 -3.86 4.27
CA VAL A 14 6.45 -3.87 5.38
C VAL A 14 5.49 -5.04 5.26
N ALA A 15 4.96 -5.49 6.39
CA ALA A 15 3.75 -6.28 6.45
C ALA A 15 2.55 -5.37 6.18
N TYR A 16 1.68 -5.78 5.26
CA TYR A 16 0.49 -5.04 4.87
C TYR A 16 -0.73 -5.93 4.94
N PHE A 17 -1.81 -5.40 5.51
CA PHE A 17 -3.11 -6.03 5.57
C PHE A 17 -4.19 -5.02 5.19
N SER A 18 -5.15 -5.41 4.35
CA SER A 18 -6.34 -4.60 4.07
C SER A 18 -7.62 -5.40 4.25
N PHE A 19 -8.66 -4.76 4.77
CA PHE A 19 -10.00 -5.32 4.92
C PHE A 19 -11.06 -4.22 5.02
N PRO A 20 -12.32 -4.48 4.64
CA PRO A 20 -13.34 -3.44 4.66
C PRO A 20 -13.75 -3.09 6.11
N VAL A 21 -14.17 -1.85 6.34
CA VAL A 21 -14.69 -1.37 7.64
C VAL A 21 -15.90 -2.16 8.14
N SER A 22 -16.58 -2.87 7.23
CA SER A 22 -17.68 -3.77 7.54
C SER A 22 -17.24 -5.03 8.30
N SER A 23 -15.97 -5.44 8.16
CA SER A 23 -15.38 -6.56 8.90
C SER A 23 -14.99 -6.15 10.32
N MET A 24 -14.43 -4.96 10.48
CA MET A 24 -14.02 -4.38 11.76
C MET A 24 -13.94 -2.86 11.62
N ASN A 25 -14.37 -2.12 12.64
CA ASN A 25 -14.27 -0.66 12.60
C ASN A 25 -12.84 -0.19 12.91
N TYR A 26 -12.54 1.06 12.56
CA TYR A 26 -11.24 1.67 12.76
C TYR A 26 -10.73 1.57 14.20
N ASP A 27 -11.56 1.88 15.20
CA ASP A 27 -11.12 1.86 16.60
C ASP A 27 -10.58 0.47 17.01
N LYS A 28 -11.28 -0.61 16.65
CA LYS A 28 -10.82 -1.98 16.95
C LYS A 28 -9.60 -2.38 16.12
N ALA A 29 -9.53 -1.93 14.88
CA ALA A 29 -8.37 -2.18 14.03
C ALA A 29 -7.12 -1.48 14.58
N LEU A 30 -7.28 -0.26 15.06
CA LEU A 30 -6.23 0.53 15.69
C LEU A 30 -5.74 -0.15 16.98
N GLU A 31 -6.65 -0.57 17.87
CA GLU A 31 -6.30 -1.33 19.07
C GLU A 31 -5.54 -2.62 18.73
N LEU A 32 -6.04 -3.39 17.76
CA LEU A 32 -5.39 -4.63 17.30
C LEU A 32 -3.99 -4.34 16.74
N GLY A 33 -3.87 -3.29 15.92
CA GLY A 33 -2.61 -2.86 15.31
C GLY A 33 -1.58 -2.47 16.38
N ILE A 34 -1.95 -1.60 17.31
CA ILE A 34 -1.07 -1.16 18.41
C ILE A 34 -0.56 -2.35 19.21
N ASP A 35 -1.45 -3.24 19.63
CA ASP A 35 -1.07 -4.40 20.43
C ASP A 35 -0.20 -5.41 19.66
N ALA A 36 -0.32 -5.44 18.33
CA ALA A 36 0.41 -6.35 17.46
C ALA A 36 1.74 -5.77 16.93
N GLY A 37 2.02 -4.48 17.19
CA GLY A 37 3.22 -3.80 16.72
C GLY A 37 3.09 -3.19 15.33
N ALA A 38 1.89 -2.77 14.92
CA ALA A 38 1.71 -1.98 13.70
C ALA A 38 2.38 -0.60 13.82
N ASN A 39 2.97 -0.16 12.71
CA ASN A 39 3.51 1.19 12.58
C ASN A 39 2.39 2.19 12.32
N ASP A 40 1.41 1.79 11.51
CA ASP A 40 0.30 2.66 11.10
C ASP A 40 -0.98 1.85 10.85
N VAL A 41 -2.11 2.49 11.09
CA VAL A 41 -3.45 1.97 10.79
C VAL A 41 -4.23 3.11 10.15
N LEU A 42 -4.69 2.90 8.92
CA LEU A 42 -5.37 3.91 8.12
C LEU A 42 -6.80 3.43 7.82
N GLU A 43 -7.72 4.38 7.69
CA GLU A 43 -9.03 4.15 7.09
C GLU A 43 -9.11 5.02 5.84
N ASP A 44 -9.21 4.40 4.67
CA ASP A 44 -9.42 5.09 3.40
C ASP A 44 -10.57 4.45 2.61
N ASN A 45 -11.50 5.28 2.13
CA ASN A 45 -12.60 4.86 1.26
C ASN A 45 -13.39 3.63 1.73
N GLY A 46 -13.53 3.42 3.05
CA GLY A 46 -14.24 2.27 3.63
C GLY A 46 -13.39 0.99 3.73
N THR A 47 -12.10 1.09 3.50
CA THR A 47 -11.09 0.06 3.70
C THR A 47 -10.19 0.46 4.86
N ILE A 48 -9.84 -0.51 5.69
CA ILE A 48 -8.85 -0.36 6.75
C ILE A 48 -7.56 -1.01 6.28
N GLU A 49 -6.46 -0.30 6.49
CA GLU A 49 -5.12 -0.75 6.15
C GLU A 49 -4.27 -0.80 7.42
N ILE A 50 -3.58 -1.92 7.63
CA ILE A 50 -2.62 -2.08 8.73
C ILE A 50 -1.23 -2.24 8.12
N ILE A 51 -0.33 -1.34 8.48
CA ILE A 51 1.07 -1.33 8.05
C ILE A 51 1.94 -1.64 9.26
N ALA A 52 2.80 -2.64 9.15
CA ALA A 52 3.66 -3.08 10.25
C ALA A 52 5.05 -3.52 9.79
N PRO A 53 6.04 -3.59 10.68
CA PRO A 53 7.28 -4.29 10.44
C PRO A 53 7.03 -5.75 10.01
N VAL A 54 7.86 -6.26 9.09
CA VAL A 54 7.70 -7.61 8.52
C VAL A 54 7.70 -8.72 9.57
N GLU A 55 8.37 -8.51 10.70
CA GLU A 55 8.45 -9.43 11.83
C GLU A 55 7.10 -9.62 12.55
N HIS A 56 6.21 -8.64 12.48
CA HIS A 56 4.88 -8.68 13.09
C HIS A 56 3.81 -9.31 12.18
N PHE A 57 4.16 -9.69 10.95
CA PHE A 57 3.22 -10.28 9.98
C PHE A 57 2.43 -11.46 10.57
N LYS A 58 3.14 -12.39 11.23
CA LYS A 58 2.51 -13.59 11.80
C LYS A 58 1.59 -13.26 12.99
N GLU A 59 1.99 -12.31 13.83
CA GLU A 59 1.21 -11.90 15.00
C GLU A 59 -0.10 -11.25 14.57
N ILE A 60 -0.04 -10.29 13.64
CA ILE A 60 -1.21 -9.60 13.09
C ILE A 60 -2.15 -10.60 12.41
N THR A 61 -1.60 -11.49 11.57
CA THR A 61 -2.37 -12.56 10.92
C THR A 61 -3.12 -13.41 11.94
N THR A 62 -2.44 -13.81 13.03
CA THR A 62 -3.05 -14.65 14.08
C THR A 62 -4.19 -13.93 14.79
N ARG A 63 -4.03 -12.63 15.06
CA ARG A 63 -5.06 -11.82 15.72
C ARG A 63 -6.27 -11.56 14.81
N LEU A 64 -6.04 -11.25 13.53
CA LEU A 64 -7.11 -11.13 12.54
C LEU A 64 -7.90 -12.44 12.41
N HIS A 65 -7.22 -13.59 12.42
CA HIS A 65 -7.91 -14.89 12.44
C HIS A 65 -8.70 -15.12 13.73
N ALA A 66 -8.20 -14.72 14.90
CA ALA A 66 -8.90 -14.84 16.17
C ALA A 66 -10.19 -13.99 16.22
N THR A 67 -10.20 -12.85 15.52
CA THR A 67 -11.38 -12.00 15.34
C THR A 67 -12.28 -12.46 14.17
N LYS A 68 -11.92 -13.56 13.49
CA LYS A 68 -12.60 -14.13 12.31
C LYS A 68 -12.62 -13.19 11.11
N ILE A 69 -11.66 -12.28 11.03
CA ILE A 69 -11.49 -11.38 9.89
C ILE A 69 -10.62 -12.09 8.87
N GLN A 70 -11.10 -12.14 7.63
CA GLN A 70 -10.30 -12.54 6.49
C GLN A 70 -9.90 -11.27 5.75
N PRO A 71 -8.62 -10.87 5.79
CA PRO A 71 -8.17 -9.72 5.03
C PRO A 71 -8.31 -9.99 3.53
N GLU A 72 -8.68 -8.95 2.79
CA GLU A 72 -8.74 -8.98 1.32
C GLU A 72 -7.34 -9.03 0.74
N GLU A 73 -6.40 -8.29 1.35
CA GLU A 73 -4.98 -8.37 1.06
C GLU A 73 -4.19 -8.66 2.33
N ALA A 74 -3.27 -9.62 2.28
CA ALA A 74 -2.32 -9.89 3.35
C ALA A 74 -0.99 -10.30 2.72
N GLY A 75 0.02 -9.45 2.84
CA GLY A 75 1.30 -9.68 2.17
C GLY A 75 2.42 -8.80 2.65
N LEU A 76 3.54 -8.89 1.93
CA LEU A 76 4.68 -8.02 2.11
C LEU A 76 4.70 -7.00 0.97
N ARG A 77 4.59 -5.72 1.30
CA ARG A 77 4.60 -4.62 0.34
C ARG A 77 5.84 -3.75 0.50
N MET A 78 6.13 -2.96 -0.52
CA MET A 78 7.16 -1.92 -0.47
C MET A 78 6.47 -0.58 -0.30
N VAL A 79 6.79 0.14 0.76
CA VAL A 79 6.30 1.50 1.01
C VAL A 79 7.45 2.49 0.79
N PRO A 80 7.25 3.57 0.01
CA PRO A 80 8.30 4.55 -0.21
C PRO A 80 8.63 5.31 1.08
N LYS A 81 9.92 5.51 1.36
CA LYS A 81 10.40 6.34 2.48
C LYS A 81 10.14 7.82 2.26
N GLN A 82 10.15 8.23 0.99
CA GLN A 82 9.90 9.59 0.57
C GLN A 82 9.15 9.55 -0.75
N GLU A 83 8.02 10.25 -0.79
CA GLU A 83 7.27 10.42 -2.01
C GLU A 83 7.82 11.57 -2.87
N LEU A 84 7.61 11.47 -4.17
CA LEU A 84 8.01 12.44 -5.18
C LEU A 84 6.77 12.96 -5.89
N GLU A 85 6.52 14.25 -5.79
CA GLU A 85 5.47 14.93 -6.54
C GLU A 85 6.02 15.45 -7.88
N LEU A 86 5.27 15.25 -8.95
CA LEU A 86 5.60 15.71 -10.30
C LEU A 86 4.53 16.68 -10.81
N SER A 87 4.83 17.39 -11.90
CA SER A 87 3.80 18.16 -12.61
C SER A 87 2.70 17.24 -13.15
N PRO A 88 1.44 17.71 -13.29
CA PRO A 88 0.33 16.88 -13.76
C PRO A 88 0.62 16.12 -15.06
N GLU A 89 1.24 16.79 -16.04
CA GLU A 89 1.61 16.18 -17.32
C GLU A 89 2.59 15.00 -17.16
N ASN A 90 3.60 15.16 -16.30
CA ASN A 90 4.58 14.11 -16.03
C ASN A 90 3.97 12.98 -15.21
N THR A 91 3.11 13.31 -14.24
CA THR A 91 2.37 12.31 -13.44
C THR A 91 1.54 11.41 -14.36
N VAL A 92 0.77 11.98 -15.30
CA VAL A 92 -0.03 11.20 -16.26
C VAL A 92 0.85 10.28 -17.12
N GLN A 93 2.00 10.77 -17.59
CA GLN A 93 2.93 9.94 -18.36
C GLN A 93 3.49 8.76 -17.56
N VAL A 94 3.87 9.00 -16.30
CA VAL A 94 4.37 7.94 -15.42
C VAL A 94 3.27 6.94 -15.08
N MET A 95 2.06 7.40 -14.76
CA MET A 95 0.91 6.54 -14.46
C MET A 95 0.60 5.60 -15.63
N LYS A 96 0.54 6.10 -16.86
CA LYS A 96 0.35 5.25 -18.06
C LYS A 96 1.45 4.19 -18.21
N ALA A 97 2.69 4.53 -17.85
CA ALA A 97 3.79 3.57 -17.89
C ALA A 97 3.68 2.52 -16.79
N LEU A 98 3.22 2.89 -15.59
CA LEU A 98 2.94 1.96 -14.50
C LEU A 98 1.80 1.00 -14.88
N GLU A 99 0.69 1.50 -15.40
CA GLU A 99 -0.44 0.70 -15.90
C GLU A 99 0.03 -0.32 -16.95
N SER A 100 0.84 0.11 -17.91
CA SER A 100 1.41 -0.77 -18.95
C SER A 100 2.28 -1.90 -18.37
N LEU A 101 2.90 -1.69 -17.20
CA LEU A 101 3.68 -2.73 -16.51
C LEU A 101 2.76 -3.68 -15.73
N GLU A 102 1.69 -3.18 -15.14
CA GLU A 102 0.68 -3.97 -14.40
C GLU A 102 -0.13 -4.88 -15.32
N GLU A 103 -0.31 -4.51 -16.58
CA GLU A 103 -0.97 -5.33 -17.61
C GLU A 103 -0.14 -6.55 -18.07
N LEU A 104 1.12 -6.68 -17.63
CA LEU A 104 1.98 -7.79 -18.00
C LEU A 104 1.72 -9.01 -17.09
N ASP A 105 1.43 -10.16 -17.69
CA ASP A 105 1.12 -11.41 -16.96
C ASP A 105 2.23 -11.84 -15.96
N ASP A 106 3.49 -11.53 -16.26
CA ASP A 106 4.65 -11.88 -15.42
C ASP A 106 4.90 -10.87 -14.28
N VAL A 107 4.19 -9.75 -14.25
CA VAL A 107 4.34 -8.70 -13.23
C VAL A 107 3.28 -8.89 -12.14
N HIS A 108 3.73 -9.19 -10.93
CA HIS A 108 2.83 -9.36 -9.79
C HIS A 108 2.55 -8.07 -9.01
N ASN A 109 3.54 -7.19 -8.91
CA ASN A 109 3.42 -5.95 -8.13
C ASN A 109 4.30 -4.87 -8.75
N VAL A 110 3.76 -3.66 -8.83
CA VAL A 110 4.50 -2.45 -9.18
C VAL A 110 4.46 -1.51 -7.99
N TYR A 111 5.62 -0.97 -7.62
CA TYR A 111 5.74 -0.02 -6.52
C TYR A 111 6.41 1.24 -7.02
N SER A 112 5.86 2.38 -6.66
CA SER A 112 6.34 3.70 -7.04
C SER A 112 6.41 4.59 -5.81
N ASN A 113 7.31 5.56 -5.82
CA ASN A 113 7.29 6.66 -4.86
C ASN A 113 6.59 7.90 -5.41
N LEU A 114 5.92 7.80 -6.56
CA LEU A 114 5.17 8.89 -7.14
C LEU A 114 3.98 9.26 -6.25
N LYS A 115 3.93 10.52 -5.83
CA LYS A 115 2.75 11.12 -5.22
C LYS A 115 1.83 11.65 -6.30
N VAL A 116 0.57 11.20 -6.29
CA VAL A 116 -0.46 11.70 -7.20
C VAL A 116 -1.21 12.84 -6.51
N SER A 117 -1.13 14.04 -7.07
CA SER A 117 -1.89 15.21 -6.59
C SER A 117 -3.31 15.21 -7.16
N ASP A 118 -4.24 15.91 -6.50
CA ASP A 118 -5.63 16.05 -6.95
C ASP A 118 -5.72 16.61 -8.39
N GLU A 119 -4.84 17.56 -8.73
CA GLU A 119 -4.76 18.14 -10.07
C GLU A 119 -4.32 17.11 -11.12
N ALA A 120 -3.36 16.24 -10.77
CA ALA A 120 -2.91 15.18 -11.64
C ALA A 120 -3.97 14.07 -11.79
N LEU A 121 -4.73 13.77 -10.73
CA LEU A 121 -5.83 12.82 -10.77
C LEU A 121 -6.93 13.32 -11.73
N ALA A 122 -7.33 14.59 -11.61
CA ALA A 122 -8.30 15.19 -12.52
C ALA A 122 -7.83 15.20 -13.98
N ALA A 123 -6.54 15.41 -14.22
CA ALA A 123 -5.95 15.34 -15.55
C ALA A 123 -5.95 13.92 -16.13
N LEU A 124 -5.80 12.89 -15.28
CA LEU A 124 -5.84 11.48 -15.66
C LEU A 124 -7.27 11.07 -16.06
N GLU A 125 -8.28 11.47 -15.30
CA GLU A 125 -9.70 11.19 -15.58
C GLU A 125 -10.21 11.84 -16.87
N ALA A 126 -9.59 12.95 -17.28
CA ALA A 126 -9.95 13.68 -18.49
C ALA A 126 -9.24 13.18 -19.76
N ALA A 127 -8.24 12.30 -19.61
CA ALA A 127 -7.37 11.80 -20.69
C ALA A 127 -7.85 10.48 -21.29
#